data_AF-A0A6N6S829-F1
#
_entry.id   AF-A0A6N6S829-F1
#
_cell.length_a   1.000
_cell.length_b   1.000
_cell.length_c   1.000
_cell.angle_alpha   90.00
_cell.angle_beta   90.00
_cell.angle_gamma   90.00
#
_symmetry.space_group_name_H-M   'P 1'
#
loop_
_entity.id
_entity.type
_entity.pdbx_description
1 polymer ?
#
loop_
_entity_poly.entity_id
_entity_poly.type
_entity_poly.pdbx_seq_one_letter_code
_entity_poly.pdbx_strand_id
1 'polypeptide(L)'
;WDRPLPPADEVLALGADVPVCLAGRPARMGGIGEALAPVPALPAMSAVLVNPRVEVATPAVFRALARKCNPPLEPLPPGFASAAALAGWLARQRNDLEAPAIAVAPVIAEVLAAIAATTPLLTRMSGSGATCFGLFASRGDAVAAARTVSRRRPGWWVRAAPVLA
;
A
#
# COMPACT_ATOMS: atom_id res chain seq x y z
N TRP A 1 16.08 21.58 -14.73
CA TRP A 1 17.43 20.99 -14.77
C TRP A 1 17.39 19.90 -15.81
N ASP A 2 17.84 20.22 -17.02
CA ASP A 2 17.76 19.35 -18.21
C ASP A 2 18.95 18.38 -18.21
N ARG A 3 18.97 17.51 -17.19
CA ARG A 3 20.04 16.52 -16.98
C ARG A 3 19.48 15.12 -17.17
N PRO A 4 20.25 14.21 -17.81
CA PRO A 4 19.84 12.82 -17.94
C PRO A 4 19.72 12.18 -16.56
N LEU A 5 18.81 11.20 -16.44
CA LEU A 5 18.74 10.36 -15.25
C LEU A 5 20.03 9.52 -15.12
N PRO A 6 20.49 9.24 -13.89
CA PRO A 6 21.62 8.36 -13.69
C PRO A 6 21.30 6.93 -14.17
N PRO A 7 22.34 6.11 -14.42
CA PRO A 7 22.19 4.69 -14.74
C PRO A 7 21.33 3.92 -13.72
N ALA A 8 20.67 2.84 -14.17
CA ALA A 8 19.69 2.10 -13.36
C ALA A 8 20.27 1.47 -12.08
N ASP A 9 21.54 1.08 -12.10
CA ASP A 9 22.28 0.55 -10.96
C ASP A 9 22.55 1.64 -9.90
N GLU A 10 22.91 2.85 -10.31
CA GLU A 10 23.04 4.00 -9.41
C GLU A 10 21.70 4.40 -8.79
N VAL A 11 20.63 4.35 -9.57
CA VAL A 11 19.25 4.58 -9.07
C VAL A 11 18.90 3.55 -8.00
N LEU A 12 19.16 2.26 -8.25
CA LEU A 12 18.84 1.18 -7.30
C LEU A 12 19.66 1.30 -6.01
N ALA A 13 20.91 1.75 -6.09
CA ALA A 13 21.77 1.96 -4.93
C ALA A 13 21.23 3.01 -3.94
N LEU A 14 20.38 3.93 -4.39
CA LEU A 14 19.70 4.91 -3.53
C LEU A 14 18.55 4.30 -2.72
N GLY A 15 18.01 3.16 -3.16
CA GLY A 15 16.96 2.44 -2.46
C GLY A 15 16.07 1.64 -3.39
N ALA A 16 15.52 0.54 -2.86
CA ALA A 16 14.62 -0.38 -3.57
C ALA A 16 13.43 0.32 -4.24
N ASP A 17 12.85 1.34 -3.62
CA ASP A 17 11.66 2.02 -4.11
C ASP A 17 11.95 3.14 -5.13
N VAL A 18 13.22 3.56 -5.28
CA VAL A 18 13.58 4.67 -6.18
C VAL A 18 13.24 4.37 -7.65
N PRO A 19 13.53 3.17 -8.20
CA PRO A 19 13.13 2.82 -9.56
C PRO A 19 11.63 2.98 -9.84
N VAL A 20 10.75 2.54 -8.92
CA VAL A 20 9.30 2.64 -9.13
C VAL A 20 8.81 4.07 -8.96
N CYS A 21 9.40 4.84 -8.05
CA CYS A 21 9.11 6.27 -7.91
C CYS A 21 9.46 7.06 -9.18
N LEU A 22 10.60 6.76 -9.81
CA LEU A 22 10.98 7.37 -11.10
C LEU A 22 10.07 6.95 -12.24
N ALA A 23 9.60 5.69 -12.25
CA ALA A 23 8.66 5.21 -13.25
C ALA A 23 7.30 5.94 -13.19
N GLY A 24 6.88 6.39 -11.99
CA GLY A 24 5.73 7.27 -11.81
C GLY A 24 4.41 6.67 -12.31
N ARG A 25 4.28 5.34 -12.31
CA ARG A 25 3.11 4.59 -12.80
C ARG A 25 2.92 3.29 -12.00
N PRO A 26 1.71 2.72 -11.96
CA PRO A 26 1.50 1.40 -11.37
C PRO A 26 2.43 0.34 -12.00
N ALA A 27 3.05 -0.49 -11.16
CA ALA A 27 3.97 -1.54 -11.59
C ALA A 27 3.91 -2.74 -10.64
N ARG A 28 4.22 -3.92 -11.16
CA ARG A 28 4.49 -5.11 -10.35
C ARG A 28 5.99 -5.15 -10.09
N MET A 29 6.34 -5.07 -8.82
CA MET A 29 7.71 -5.06 -8.34
C MET A 29 8.13 -6.47 -7.90
N GLY A 30 9.35 -6.87 -8.24
CA GLY A 30 9.98 -8.13 -7.83
C GLY A 30 11.47 -7.92 -7.52
N GLY A 31 12.12 -9.00 -7.12
CA GLY A 31 13.50 -8.93 -6.61
C GLY A 31 13.56 -8.17 -5.28
N ILE A 32 14.60 -7.38 -5.10
CA ILE A 32 14.69 -6.37 -4.03
C ILE A 32 14.03 -5.05 -4.40
N GLY A 33 13.60 -4.87 -5.65
CA GLY A 33 12.94 -3.66 -6.17
C GLY A 33 13.38 -3.24 -7.58
N GLU A 34 14.37 -3.93 -8.11
CA GLU A 34 14.98 -3.74 -9.42
C GLU A 34 14.11 -4.26 -10.58
N ALA A 35 13.26 -5.27 -10.33
CA ALA A 35 12.46 -5.88 -11.37
C ALA A 35 11.06 -5.24 -11.42
N LEU A 36 10.88 -4.28 -12.32
CA LEU A 36 9.59 -3.64 -12.57
C LEU A 36 8.93 -4.22 -13.83
N ALA A 37 7.77 -4.83 -13.67
CA ALA A 37 6.91 -5.26 -14.76
C ALA A 37 5.67 -4.37 -14.87
N PRO A 38 5.19 -4.07 -16.09
CA PRO A 38 3.94 -3.33 -16.26
C PRO A 38 2.77 -4.12 -15.68
N VAL A 39 1.74 -3.39 -15.26
CA VAL A 39 0.44 -3.96 -14.88
C VAL A 39 -0.62 -3.51 -15.88
N PRO A 40 -1.75 -4.24 -16.00
CA PRO A 40 -2.90 -3.73 -16.73
C PRO A 40 -3.36 -2.39 -16.15
N ALA A 41 -4.01 -1.58 -16.99
CA ALA A 41 -4.59 -0.32 -16.57
C ALA A 41 -5.46 -0.53 -15.32
N LEU A 42 -5.23 0.30 -14.30
CA LEU A 42 -6.02 0.22 -13.08
C LEU A 42 -7.37 0.93 -13.28
N PRO A 43 -8.48 0.38 -12.79
CA PRO A 43 -9.76 1.05 -12.80
C PRO A 43 -9.71 2.31 -11.93
N ALA A 44 -10.45 3.34 -12.31
CA ALA A 44 -10.57 4.54 -11.50
C ALA A 44 -11.09 4.20 -10.09
N MET A 45 -10.36 4.66 -9.08
CA MET A 45 -10.69 4.44 -7.67
C MET A 45 -10.04 5.51 -6.79
N SER A 46 -10.42 5.53 -5.52
CA SER A 46 -9.81 6.40 -4.50
C SER A 46 -9.36 5.58 -3.31
N ALA A 47 -8.37 6.10 -2.59
CA ALA A 47 -7.88 5.53 -1.36
C ALA A 47 -8.02 6.53 -0.21
N VAL A 48 -8.17 6.00 1.01
CA VAL A 48 -7.86 6.74 2.24
C VAL A 48 -6.56 6.19 2.79
N LEU A 49 -5.61 7.05 3.07
CA LEU A 49 -4.37 6.76 3.76
C LEU A 49 -4.50 7.22 5.21
N VAL A 50 -4.16 6.34 6.15
CA VAL A 50 -4.16 6.63 7.59
C VAL A 50 -2.82 6.23 8.18
N ASN A 51 -2.17 7.15 8.89
CA ASN A 51 -0.94 6.90 9.61
C ASN A 51 -1.10 7.36 11.07
N PRO A 52 -0.83 6.49 12.06
CA PRO A 52 -1.03 6.80 13.47
C PRO A 52 0.06 7.71 14.07
N ARG A 53 1.02 8.17 13.25
CA ARG A 53 2.20 8.96 13.61
C ARG A 53 3.13 8.27 14.60
N VAL A 54 3.22 6.95 14.48
CA VAL A 54 4.21 6.15 15.22
C VAL A 54 5.28 5.68 14.25
N GLU A 55 6.52 5.71 14.71
CA GLU A 55 7.64 5.16 13.98
C GLU A 55 7.66 3.64 14.15
N VAL A 56 7.76 2.93 13.03
CA VAL A 56 7.92 1.47 13.02
C VAL A 56 9.17 1.17 12.23
N ALA A 57 10.24 0.80 12.93
CA ALA A 57 11.51 0.51 12.29
C ALA A 57 11.39 -0.73 11.40
N THR A 58 11.56 -0.56 10.09
CA THR A 58 11.51 -1.65 9.10
C THR A 58 12.33 -2.88 9.51
N PRO A 59 13.58 -2.76 10.02
CA PRO A 59 14.34 -3.92 10.49
C PRO A 59 13.67 -4.71 11.61
N ALA A 60 12.90 -4.06 12.50
CA ALA A 60 12.18 -4.74 13.56
C ALA A 60 11.04 -5.61 13.02
N VAL A 61 10.29 -5.09 12.03
CA VAL A 61 9.21 -5.83 11.35
C VAL A 61 9.76 -7.05 10.61
N PHE A 62 10.86 -6.88 9.87
CA PHE A 62 11.51 -7.99 9.17
C PHE A 62 12.11 -9.05 10.12
N ARG A 63 12.58 -8.66 11.32
CA ARG A 63 13.01 -9.62 12.35
C ARG A 63 11.85 -10.41 12.94
N ALA A 64 10.67 -9.80 13.05
CA ALA A 64 9.46 -10.46 13.52
C ALA A 64 8.81 -11.38 12.46
N LEU A 65 9.25 -11.33 11.20
CA LEU A 65 8.76 -12.20 10.14
C LEU A 65 9.28 -13.64 10.34
N ALA A 66 8.43 -14.50 10.89
CA ALA A 66 8.76 -15.89 11.21
C ALA A 66 9.12 -16.75 9.98
N ARG A 67 8.45 -16.51 8.84
CA ARG A 67 8.65 -17.27 7.61
C ARG A 67 8.95 -16.33 6.45
N LYS A 68 10.13 -16.50 5.86
CA LYS A 68 10.59 -15.72 4.70
C LYS A 68 10.38 -16.44 3.36
N CYS A 69 10.03 -17.73 3.40
CA CYS A 69 9.81 -18.56 2.23
C CYS A 69 8.32 -18.86 2.09
N ASN A 70 7.56 -17.93 1.51
CA ASN A 70 6.13 -18.09 1.31
C ASN A 70 5.82 -18.52 -0.13
N PRO A 71 4.70 -19.24 -0.38
CA PRO A 71 4.27 -19.55 -1.75
C PRO A 71 4.12 -18.28 -2.59
N PRO A 72 4.33 -18.37 -3.92
CA PRO A 72 4.12 -17.23 -4.81
C PRO A 72 2.69 -16.71 -4.71
N LEU A 73 2.53 -15.40 -4.92
CA LEU A 73 1.23 -14.76 -5.06
C LEU A 73 0.54 -15.21 -6.36
N GLU A 74 -0.78 -14.99 -6.44
CA GLU A 74 -1.50 -15.27 -7.67
C GLU A 74 -0.92 -14.44 -8.83
N PRO A 75 -0.90 -14.99 -10.06
CA PRO A 75 -0.51 -14.23 -11.22
C PRO A 75 -1.44 -13.02 -11.39
N LEU A 76 -0.88 -11.96 -11.96
CA LEU A 76 -1.63 -10.76 -12.27
C LEU A 76 -2.67 -11.08 -13.36
N PRO A 77 -3.96 -10.76 -13.17
CA PRO A 77 -4.97 -10.88 -14.21
C PRO A 77 -4.59 -10.02 -15.43
N PRO A 78 -5.09 -10.32 -16.63
CA PRO A 78 -4.82 -9.51 -17.83
C PRO A 78 -5.51 -8.13 -17.77
N GLY A 79 -6.44 -7.92 -16.84
CA GLY A 79 -7.15 -6.66 -16.63
C GLY A 79 -8.14 -6.74 -15.48
N PHE A 80 -8.69 -5.59 -15.09
CA PHE A 80 -9.68 -5.48 -14.02
C PHE A 80 -10.90 -4.72 -14.53
N ALA A 81 -12.08 -5.34 -14.43
CA ALA A 81 -13.33 -4.73 -14.92
C ALA A 81 -13.82 -3.55 -14.05
N SER A 82 -13.41 -3.48 -12.78
CA SER A 82 -13.83 -2.45 -11.83
C SER A 82 -12.90 -2.38 -10.63
N ALA A 83 -13.01 -1.30 -9.84
CA ALA A 83 -12.33 -1.18 -8.55
C ALA A 83 -12.64 -2.36 -7.60
N ALA A 84 -13.88 -2.87 -7.63
CA ALA A 84 -14.28 -4.04 -6.85
C ALA A 84 -13.60 -5.33 -7.34
N ALA A 85 -13.44 -5.51 -8.66
CA ALA A 85 -12.73 -6.67 -9.20
C ALA A 85 -11.23 -6.64 -8.82
N LEU A 86 -10.59 -5.47 -8.89
CA LEU A 86 -9.22 -5.29 -8.43
C LEU A 86 -9.10 -5.55 -6.92
N ALA A 87 -9.97 -4.95 -6.10
CA ALA A 87 -9.98 -5.17 -4.66
C ALA A 87 -10.21 -6.65 -4.29
N GLY A 88 -11.08 -7.34 -5.01
CA GLY A 88 -11.34 -8.77 -4.82
C GLY A 88 -10.14 -9.66 -5.16
N TRP A 89 -9.36 -9.30 -6.20
CA TRP A 89 -8.08 -9.97 -6.47
C TRP A 89 -7.04 -9.65 -5.40
N LEU A 90 -6.89 -8.37 -5.02
CA LEU A 90 -5.97 -7.92 -3.96
C LEU A 90 -6.27 -8.57 -2.60
N ALA A 91 -7.55 -8.82 -2.28
CA ALA A 91 -7.96 -9.46 -1.03
C ALA A 91 -7.44 -10.90 -0.89
N ARG A 92 -7.21 -11.60 -2.00
CA ARG A 92 -6.58 -12.93 -2.02
C ARG A 92 -5.06 -12.87 -1.99
N GLN A 93 -4.47 -11.69 -2.20
CA GLN A 93 -3.03 -11.49 -2.07
C GLN A 93 -2.68 -11.22 -0.60
N ARG A 94 -1.44 -11.52 -0.23
CA ARG A 94 -0.93 -11.34 1.12
C ARG A 94 -0.11 -10.05 1.23
N ASN A 95 -0.16 -9.42 2.41
CA ASN A 95 0.95 -8.61 2.90
C ASN A 95 1.61 -9.39 4.03
N ASP A 96 2.74 -10.05 3.73
CA ASP A 96 3.43 -10.91 4.69
C ASP A 96 4.00 -10.12 5.89
N LEU A 97 4.15 -8.79 5.78
CA LEU A 97 4.65 -7.92 6.84
C LEU A 97 3.56 -7.36 7.76
N GLU A 98 2.27 -7.49 7.40
CA GLU A 98 1.16 -6.92 8.18
C GLU A 98 1.09 -7.52 9.60
N ALA A 99 1.09 -8.84 9.73
CA ALA A 99 1.05 -9.50 11.04
C ALA A 99 2.31 -9.21 11.90
N PRO A 100 3.55 -9.31 11.37
CA PRO A 100 4.75 -8.88 12.09
C PRO A 100 4.71 -7.40 12.51
N ALA A 101 4.21 -6.51 11.67
CA ALA A 101 4.12 -5.09 12.00
C ALA A 101 3.09 -4.83 13.11
N ILE A 102 1.94 -5.53 13.10
CA ILE A 102 0.97 -5.47 14.21
C ILE A 102 1.59 -5.97 15.52
N ALA A 103 2.40 -7.04 15.47
CA ALA A 103 3.09 -7.54 16.67
C ALA A 103 4.10 -6.52 17.23
N VAL A 104 4.79 -5.78 16.35
CA VAL A 104 5.73 -4.71 16.74
C VAL A 104 5.00 -3.45 17.23
N ALA A 105 3.90 -3.07 16.57
CA ALA A 105 3.13 -1.87 16.85
C ALA A 105 1.62 -2.16 16.79
N PRO A 106 0.99 -2.57 17.92
CA PRO A 106 -0.42 -2.96 17.97
C PRO A 106 -1.41 -1.91 17.46
N VAL A 107 -1.04 -0.62 17.53
CA VAL A 107 -1.85 0.48 16.99
C VAL A 107 -2.17 0.33 15.49
N ILE A 108 -1.37 -0.43 14.73
CA ILE A 108 -1.66 -0.74 13.33
C ILE A 108 -2.99 -1.50 13.21
N ALA A 109 -3.28 -2.44 14.11
CA ALA A 109 -4.55 -3.14 14.13
C ALA A 109 -5.73 -2.20 14.40
N GLU A 110 -5.54 -1.20 15.27
CA GLU A 110 -6.55 -0.16 15.51
C GLU A 110 -6.79 0.70 14.26
N VAL A 111 -5.73 1.03 13.52
CA VAL A 111 -5.85 1.78 12.26
C VAL A 111 -6.62 0.98 11.22
N LEU A 112 -6.27 -0.31 11.03
CA LEU A 112 -6.98 -1.22 10.12
C LEU A 112 -8.46 -1.33 10.52
N ALA A 113 -8.77 -1.50 11.80
CA ALA A 113 -10.15 -1.56 12.28
C ALA A 113 -10.92 -0.24 12.04
N ALA A 114 -10.27 0.90 12.25
CA ALA A 114 -10.89 2.22 12.01
C ALA A 114 -11.21 2.45 10.53
N ILE A 115 -10.33 2.01 9.62
CA ILE A 115 -10.57 2.06 8.17
C ILE A 115 -11.68 1.06 7.80
N ALA A 116 -11.62 -0.19 8.28
CA ALA A 116 -12.62 -1.20 7.96
C ALA A 116 -14.05 -0.80 8.38
N ALA A 117 -14.19 -0.07 9.50
CA ALA A 117 -15.46 0.48 9.97
C ALA A 117 -16.07 1.55 9.02
N THR A 118 -15.36 1.96 7.97
CA THR A 118 -15.84 2.87 6.92
C THR A 118 -16.25 2.13 5.63
N THR A 119 -16.37 0.81 5.69
CA THR A 119 -16.82 -0.07 4.60
C THR A 119 -16.06 0.10 3.26
N PRO A 120 -14.72 0.06 3.25
CA PRO A 120 -13.94 0.06 2.01
C PRO A 120 -14.06 -1.28 1.27
N LEU A 121 -13.69 -1.27 -0.01
CA LEU A 121 -13.55 -2.49 -0.83
C LEU A 121 -12.40 -3.39 -0.34
N LEU A 122 -11.36 -2.79 0.23
CA LEU A 122 -10.19 -3.46 0.80
C LEU A 122 -9.60 -2.57 1.88
N THR A 123 -9.10 -3.18 2.96
CA THR A 123 -8.25 -2.53 3.97
C THR A 123 -6.95 -3.29 4.13
N ARG A 124 -5.80 -2.62 4.07
CA ARG A 124 -4.47 -3.22 4.24
C ARG A 124 -3.44 -2.24 4.78
N MET A 125 -2.35 -2.76 5.33
CA MET A 125 -1.13 -2.01 5.61
C MET A 125 -0.31 -1.82 4.33
N SER A 126 0.36 -0.68 4.19
CA SER A 126 1.31 -0.40 3.11
C SER A 126 2.75 -0.68 3.56
N GLY A 127 3.49 -1.50 2.81
CA GLY A 127 4.88 -1.84 3.08
C GLY A 127 5.07 -2.50 4.45
N SER A 128 6.06 -2.00 5.23
CA SER A 128 6.33 -2.37 6.63
C SER A 128 5.53 -1.55 7.66
N GLY A 129 4.65 -0.64 7.20
CA GLY A 129 3.84 0.20 8.07
C GLY A 129 4.56 1.47 8.56
N ALA A 130 3.95 2.28 9.43
CA ALA A 130 2.63 2.09 10.06
C ALA A 130 1.43 2.58 9.21
N THR A 131 1.67 3.12 8.01
CA THR A 131 0.58 3.61 7.15
C THR A 131 -0.31 2.45 6.68
N CYS A 132 -1.60 2.60 6.88
CA CYS A 132 -2.62 1.71 6.33
C CYS A 132 -3.48 2.46 5.32
N PHE A 133 -4.16 1.71 4.45
CA PHE A 133 -5.05 2.27 3.46
C PHE A 133 -6.36 1.49 3.33
N GLY A 134 -7.40 2.20 2.89
CA GLY A 134 -8.67 1.64 2.44
C GLY A 134 -8.93 2.03 0.99
N LEU A 135 -9.40 1.09 0.16
CA LEU A 135 -9.77 1.34 -1.24
C LEU A 135 -11.28 1.57 -1.38
N PHE A 136 -11.67 2.53 -2.22
CA PHE A 136 -13.05 2.93 -2.46
C PHE A 136 -13.32 3.10 -3.95
N ALA A 137 -14.50 2.69 -4.41
CA ALA A 137 -14.92 2.89 -5.79
C ALA A 137 -15.11 4.37 -6.13
N SER A 138 -15.50 5.20 -5.16
CA SER A 138 -15.77 6.62 -5.36
C SER A 138 -14.89 7.52 -4.50
N ARG A 139 -14.60 8.71 -5.03
CA ARG A 139 -13.94 9.79 -4.29
C ARG A 139 -14.76 10.27 -3.10
N GLY A 140 -16.10 10.29 -3.26
CA GLY A 140 -17.02 10.71 -2.20
C GLY A 140 -16.90 9.84 -0.95
N ASP A 141 -16.90 8.52 -1.14
CA ASP A 141 -16.79 7.55 -0.05
C ASP A 141 -15.42 7.65 0.65
N ALA A 142 -14.33 7.77 -0.12
CA ALA A 142 -13.00 7.99 0.45
C ALA A 142 -12.92 9.28 1.29
N VAL A 143 -13.50 10.38 0.81
CA VAL A 143 -13.54 11.64 1.58
C VAL A 143 -14.39 11.50 2.85
N ALA A 144 -15.54 10.82 2.77
CA ALA A 144 -16.40 10.57 3.92
C ALA A 144 -15.71 9.68 4.98
N ALA A 145 -15.01 8.63 4.53
CA ALA A 145 -14.20 7.77 5.36
C ALA A 145 -13.07 8.56 6.05
N ALA A 146 -12.31 9.36 5.29
CA ALA A 146 -11.24 10.20 5.84
C ALA A 146 -11.74 11.16 6.93
N ARG A 147 -12.92 11.79 6.73
CA ARG A 147 -13.57 12.65 7.74
C ARG A 147 -13.97 11.86 8.97
N THR A 148 -14.51 10.67 8.80
CA THR A 148 -14.94 9.81 9.91
C THR A 148 -13.76 9.35 10.76
N VAL A 149 -12.68 8.88 10.15
CA VAL A 149 -11.46 8.49 10.86
C VAL A 149 -10.83 9.69 11.57
N SER A 150 -10.67 10.83 10.87
CA SER A 150 -10.08 12.05 11.45
C SER A 150 -10.83 12.54 12.70
N ARG A 151 -12.17 12.50 12.69
CA ARG A 151 -12.98 12.90 13.84
C ARG A 151 -12.81 11.97 15.04
N ARG A 152 -12.70 10.66 14.81
CA ARG A 152 -12.55 9.65 15.87
C ARG A 152 -11.13 9.60 16.42
N ARG A 153 -10.13 9.94 15.60
CA ARG A 153 -8.69 9.83 15.93
C ARG A 153 -7.95 11.10 15.49
N PRO A 154 -8.12 12.23 16.19
CA PRO A 154 -7.56 13.53 15.76
C PRO A 154 -6.03 13.59 15.75
N GLY A 155 -5.35 12.69 16.49
CA GLY A 155 -3.88 12.58 16.48
C GLY A 155 -3.30 11.88 15.24
N TRP A 156 -4.14 11.21 14.44
CA TRP A 156 -3.68 10.49 13.25
C TRP A 156 -3.58 11.40 12.04
N TRP A 157 -2.63 11.10 11.16
CA TRP A 157 -2.62 11.69 9.83
C TRP A 157 -3.56 10.90 8.91
N VAL A 158 -4.49 11.59 8.26
CA VAL A 158 -5.50 10.98 7.39
C VAL A 158 -5.61 11.80 6.10
N ARG A 159 -5.60 11.14 4.94
CA ARG A 159 -5.79 11.78 3.62
C ARG A 159 -6.58 10.88 2.68
N ALA A 160 -7.52 11.47 1.94
CA ALA A 160 -8.13 10.83 0.77
C ALA A 160 -7.39 11.27 -0.49
N ALA A 161 -7.15 10.34 -1.42
CA ALA A 161 -6.46 10.62 -2.68
C ALA A 161 -7.00 9.72 -3.81
N PRO A 162 -6.99 10.18 -5.07
CA PRO A 162 -7.19 9.28 -6.21
C PRO A 162 -6.02 8.29 -6.31
N VAL A 163 -6.28 7.08 -6.79
CA VAL A 163 -5.20 6.17 -7.18
C VAL A 163 -4.81 6.44 -8.62
N LEU A 164 -3.51 6.46 -8.91
CA LEU A 164 -2.98 6.62 -10.25
C LEU A 164 -3.42 5.44 -11.13
N ALA A 165 -3.95 5.73 -12.31
CA ALA A 165 -4.37 4.75 -13.30
C ALA A 165 -3.25 4.41 -14.28
#